data_AF-A0A4Y8SC68-F1
#
_entry.id   AF-A0A4Y8SC68-F1
#
_cell.length_a   1.000
_cell.length_b   1.000
_cell.length_c   1.000
_cell.angle_alpha   90.00
_cell.angle_beta   90.00
_cell.angle_gamma   90.00
#
_symmetry.space_group_name_H-M   'P 1'
#
loop_
_entity.id
_entity.type
_entity.pdbx_description
1 polymer ?
#
loop_
_entity_poly.entity_id
_entity_poly.type
_entity_poly.pdbx_seq_one_letter_code
_entity_poly.pdbx_strand_id
1 'polypeptide(L)'
;MYWISFVHSFINLTLLSLELSAEKLKSLRSYTNSLMDHVYWVRQKFNVVPEKEHVTSCINYVDLQEYRDEFCEELVNTIPEWVYSNKKAADIVDKMVAEEGRSDRNAQSALRTVTFQKFKNSATEEVFIQGQFGELVLFNLLQVFFDAVPLLRKMPITSSAKMERFGADAIHYNFENGTHLIYIGEAKAYSSSYQFNKAFEEALKSVQDNYKNHRTELKLYIYDDFLNEDLVPIAKAYKTGRLNPVEIHLVSIILYNETDKIIGSNEREKKDAILKIVENRAGKIDKSLFDGIGPELLPRFNYIFFPLWEMAELLKTFQRLIGK
;
A
#
# COMPACT_ATOMS: atom_id res chain seq x y z
N MET A 1 47.61 4.55 42.10
CA MET A 1 46.13 4.54 42.05
C MET A 1 45.70 5.35 40.83
N TYR A 2 45.90 4.80 39.63
CA TYR A 2 45.60 5.45 38.35
C TYR A 2 45.03 4.40 37.39
N TRP A 3 43.84 3.93 37.70
CA TRP A 3 43.03 3.07 36.86
C TRP A 3 41.59 3.43 37.24
N ILE A 4 40.98 4.34 36.48
CA ILE A 4 39.53 4.60 36.26
C ILE A 4 39.48 5.97 35.55
N SER A 5 39.79 6.00 34.25
CA SER A 5 39.33 7.10 33.38
C SER A 5 39.26 6.71 31.90
N PHE A 6 39.76 5.54 31.50
CA PHE A 6 39.85 5.18 30.09
C PHE A 6 38.70 4.32 29.54
N VAL A 7 37.70 3.94 30.34
CA VAL A 7 36.62 3.02 29.89
C VAL A 7 35.34 3.74 29.47
N HIS A 8 35.18 5.04 29.73
CA HIS A 8 33.95 5.77 29.38
C HIS A 8 33.98 6.51 28.03
N SER A 9 35.11 6.51 27.31
CA SER A 9 35.25 7.32 26.08
C SER A 9 35.18 6.52 24.77
N PHE A 10 34.97 5.21 24.80
CA PHE A 10 35.05 4.35 23.59
C PHE A 10 33.76 3.58 23.23
N ILE A 11 32.61 3.91 23.84
CA ILE A 11 31.30 3.33 23.45
C ILE A 11 30.51 4.25 22.50
N ASN A 12 30.96 5.49 22.25
CA ASN A 12 30.36 6.38 21.25
C ASN A 12 30.94 6.21 19.84
N LEU A 13 31.30 4.99 19.44
CA LEU A 13 31.59 4.66 18.05
C LEU A 13 30.30 4.30 17.32
N THR A 14 29.72 5.34 16.70
CA THR A 14 28.77 5.25 15.57
C THR A 14 27.55 4.35 15.78
N LEU A 15 26.60 4.83 16.60
CA LEU A 15 25.20 4.73 16.16
C LEU A 15 25.13 5.50 14.84
N LEU A 16 25.30 4.80 13.70
CA LEU A 16 24.78 5.33 12.44
C LEU A 16 23.32 5.67 12.72
N SER A 17 22.97 6.95 12.69
CA SER A 17 21.57 7.36 12.77
C SER A 17 20.84 6.62 11.67
N LEU A 18 19.93 5.72 12.03
CA LEU A 18 19.07 4.98 11.08
C LEU A 18 17.99 5.92 10.49
N GLU A 19 18.29 7.20 10.40
CA GLU A 19 17.38 8.27 10.03
C GLU A 19 17.69 8.61 8.57
N LEU A 20 16.71 8.34 7.70
CA LEU A 20 16.75 8.86 6.35
C LEU A 20 16.15 10.26 6.37
N SER A 21 16.81 11.21 5.69
CA SER A 21 16.24 12.55 5.53
C SER A 21 14.88 12.48 4.82
N ALA A 22 14.02 13.47 5.06
CA ALA A 22 12.72 13.56 4.39
C ALA A 22 12.86 13.56 2.85
N GLU A 23 13.89 14.23 2.33
CA GLU A 23 14.23 14.25 0.90
C GLU A 23 14.61 12.85 0.38
N LYS A 24 15.41 12.10 1.15
CA LYS A 24 15.79 10.74 0.79
C LYS A 24 14.57 9.82 0.80
N LEU A 25 13.71 9.89 1.82
CA LEU A 25 12.46 9.12 1.85
C LEU A 25 11.56 9.48 0.66
N LYS A 26 11.41 10.76 0.34
CA LYS A 26 10.64 11.19 -0.83
C LYS A 26 11.18 10.59 -2.14
N SER A 27 12.50 10.51 -2.31
CA SER A 27 13.14 9.91 -3.50
C SER A 27 12.93 8.40 -3.65
N LEU A 28 12.53 7.72 -2.57
CA LEU A 28 12.29 6.27 -2.54
C LEU A 28 10.83 5.90 -2.82
N ARG A 29 9.94 6.89 -2.95
CA ARG A 29 8.54 6.68 -3.34
C ARG A 29 8.42 6.43 -4.83
N SER A 30 7.37 5.70 -5.18
CA SER A 30 6.82 5.59 -6.52
C SER A 30 6.30 6.93 -7.01
N TYR A 31 6.24 7.08 -8.34
CA TYR A 31 5.55 8.18 -8.96
C TYR A 31 4.03 7.92 -8.96
N THR A 32 3.30 8.65 -8.12
CA THR A 32 1.84 8.49 -7.96
C THR A 32 1.02 9.68 -8.43
N ASN A 33 1.64 10.78 -8.86
CA ASN A 33 0.92 12.02 -9.16
C ASN A 33 -0.13 11.85 -10.26
N SER A 34 0.23 11.22 -11.38
CA SER A 34 -0.72 11.01 -12.49
C SER A 34 -1.90 10.11 -12.09
N LEU A 35 -1.68 9.12 -11.23
CA LEU A 35 -2.77 8.34 -10.65
C LEU A 35 -3.66 9.22 -9.76
N MET A 36 -3.05 10.05 -8.90
CA MET A 36 -3.77 10.90 -7.96
C MET A 36 -4.57 12.02 -8.64
N ASP A 37 -4.17 12.49 -9.82
CA ASP A 37 -4.96 13.44 -10.62
C ASP A 37 -6.34 12.84 -11.01
N HIS A 38 -6.43 11.52 -11.10
CA HIS A 38 -7.66 10.75 -11.40
C HIS A 38 -8.35 10.20 -10.14
N VAL A 39 -7.95 10.66 -8.94
CA VAL A 39 -8.52 10.22 -7.66
C VAL A 39 -9.01 11.43 -6.87
N TYR A 40 -10.27 11.40 -6.45
CA TYR A 40 -10.79 12.35 -5.46
C TYR A 40 -10.69 11.73 -4.08
N TRP A 41 -10.28 12.51 -3.08
CA TRP A 41 -10.19 12.03 -1.70
C TRP A 41 -10.45 13.14 -0.70
N VAL A 42 -10.88 12.74 0.51
CA VAL A 42 -11.13 13.61 1.65
C VAL A 42 -10.72 12.91 2.93
N ARG A 43 -10.18 13.67 3.88
CA ARG A 43 -9.87 13.21 5.23
C ARG A 43 -10.83 13.86 6.22
N GLN A 44 -11.59 13.04 6.94
CA GLN A 44 -12.59 13.50 7.91
C GLN A 44 -13.00 12.38 8.87
N LYS A 45 -13.87 12.70 9.85
CA LYS A 45 -14.46 11.71 10.76
C LYS A 45 -15.68 11.03 10.10
N PHE A 46 -15.82 9.72 10.30
CA PHE A 46 -16.90 8.91 9.69
C PHE A 46 -17.80 8.19 10.70
N ASN A 47 -17.77 8.57 11.99
CA ASN A 47 -18.49 7.88 13.08
C ASN A 47 -18.19 6.37 13.09
N VAL A 48 -16.91 6.04 12.95
CA VAL A 48 -16.35 4.69 13.02
C VAL A 48 -15.25 4.71 14.07
N VAL A 49 -15.03 3.58 14.74
CA VAL A 49 -13.98 3.42 15.74
C VAL A 49 -12.65 3.10 15.06
N PRO A 50 -11.49 3.66 15.49
CA PRO A 50 -11.37 4.74 16.46
C PRO A 50 -11.99 6.06 15.95
N GLU A 51 -12.63 6.83 16.84
CA GLU A 51 -13.28 8.10 16.49
C GLU A 51 -12.26 9.21 16.19
N LYS A 52 -11.63 9.12 15.02
CA LYS A 52 -10.66 10.07 14.48
C LYS A 52 -10.88 10.26 12.98
N GLU A 53 -10.00 11.05 12.36
CA GLU A 53 -10.02 11.20 10.92
C GLU A 53 -9.52 9.94 10.22
N HIS A 54 -10.27 9.54 9.19
CA HIS A 54 -9.92 8.51 8.23
C HIS A 54 -10.01 9.09 6.82
N VAL A 55 -9.70 8.28 5.81
CA VAL A 55 -9.75 8.72 4.43
C VAL A 55 -10.92 8.04 3.71
N THR A 56 -11.61 8.81 2.88
CA THR A 56 -12.38 8.24 1.78
C THR A 56 -11.80 8.71 0.46
N SER A 57 -11.85 7.83 -0.53
CA SER A 57 -11.31 8.06 -1.86
C SER A 57 -12.26 7.47 -2.90
N CYS A 58 -12.38 8.07 -4.06
CA CYS A 58 -13.08 7.48 -5.21
C CYS A 58 -12.36 7.83 -6.51
N ILE A 59 -12.73 7.16 -7.60
CA ILE A 59 -12.29 7.60 -8.93
C ILE A 59 -12.86 9.00 -9.15
N ASN A 60 -12.01 9.91 -9.63
CA ASN A 60 -12.38 11.31 -9.80
C ASN A 60 -13.37 11.49 -10.96
N TYR A 61 -14.04 12.63 -10.97
CA TYR A 61 -14.94 13.03 -12.04
C TYR A 61 -14.44 14.29 -12.70
N VAL A 62 -14.68 14.40 -14.00
CA VAL A 62 -14.69 15.66 -14.74
C VAL A 62 -16.12 15.92 -15.19
N ASP A 63 -16.71 16.99 -14.67
CA ASP A 63 -18.13 17.26 -14.84
C ASP A 63 -19.01 16.05 -14.44
N LEU A 64 -19.63 15.36 -15.41
CA LEU A 64 -20.48 14.19 -15.18
C LEU A 64 -19.78 12.84 -15.42
N GLN A 65 -18.58 12.85 -15.99
CA GLN A 65 -17.87 11.65 -16.43
C GLN A 65 -16.84 11.22 -15.38
N GLU A 66 -16.81 9.92 -15.08
CA GLU A 66 -15.81 9.32 -14.19
C GLU A 66 -14.53 9.04 -14.98
N TYR A 67 -13.36 9.33 -14.41
CA TYR A 67 -12.03 9.05 -14.98
C TYR A 67 -11.65 7.57 -14.93
N ARG A 68 -12.60 6.69 -15.26
CA ARG A 68 -12.49 5.24 -15.04
C ARG A 68 -11.32 4.62 -15.78
N ASP A 69 -11.23 4.92 -17.08
CA ASP A 69 -10.21 4.35 -17.95
C ASP A 69 -8.84 4.92 -17.62
N GLU A 70 -8.73 6.23 -17.42
CA GLU A 70 -7.50 6.93 -17.07
C GLU A 70 -6.98 6.48 -15.70
N PHE A 71 -7.87 6.30 -14.71
CA PHE A 71 -7.52 5.73 -13.43
C PHE A 71 -6.90 4.34 -13.57
N CYS A 72 -7.52 3.46 -14.38
CA CYS A 72 -6.99 2.12 -14.61
C CYS A 72 -5.65 2.14 -15.35
N GLU A 73 -5.48 3.01 -16.35
CA GLU A 73 -4.23 3.19 -17.09
C GLU A 73 -3.09 3.64 -16.17
N GLU A 74 -3.32 4.69 -15.38
CA GLU A 74 -2.32 5.21 -14.45
C GLU A 74 -2.03 4.23 -13.31
N LEU A 75 -3.04 3.51 -12.80
CA LEU A 75 -2.82 2.47 -11.81
C LEU A 75 -1.92 1.35 -12.37
N VAL A 76 -2.19 0.89 -13.59
CA VAL A 76 -1.36 -0.13 -14.28
C VAL A 76 0.07 0.36 -14.53
N ASN A 77 0.26 1.66 -14.77
CA ASN A 77 1.60 2.25 -14.94
C ASN A 77 2.45 2.23 -13.66
N THR A 78 1.85 2.01 -12.48
CA THR A 78 2.59 1.86 -11.21
C THR A 78 3.13 0.45 -10.96
N ILE A 79 2.70 -0.56 -11.74
CA ILE A 79 3.13 -1.95 -11.57
C ILE A 79 4.65 -2.11 -11.57
N PRO A 80 5.44 -1.48 -12.45
CA PRO A 80 6.89 -1.63 -12.43
C PRO A 80 7.54 -1.21 -11.10
N GLU A 81 7.04 -0.15 -10.46
CA GLU A 81 7.56 0.36 -9.18
C GLU A 81 7.02 -0.43 -7.97
N TRP A 82 5.85 -1.07 -8.12
CA TRP A 82 5.35 -2.08 -7.19
C TRP A 82 6.25 -3.33 -7.20
N VAL A 83 6.66 -3.78 -8.39
CA VAL A 83 7.56 -4.93 -8.54
C VAL A 83 8.97 -4.59 -8.08
N TYR A 84 9.58 -3.53 -8.60
CA TYR A 84 11.00 -3.21 -8.38
C TYR A 84 11.20 -1.85 -7.71
N SER A 85 12.29 -1.72 -6.96
CA SER A 85 12.78 -0.39 -6.57
C SER A 85 13.33 0.37 -7.78
N ASN A 86 13.34 1.70 -7.72
CA ASN A 86 13.85 2.56 -8.80
C ASN A 86 15.27 2.18 -9.22
N LYS A 87 16.15 1.90 -8.24
CA LYS A 87 17.51 1.43 -8.50
C LYS A 87 17.52 0.08 -9.23
N LYS A 88 16.78 -0.92 -8.73
CA LYS A 88 16.75 -2.25 -9.35
C LYS A 88 16.21 -2.19 -10.78
N ALA A 89 15.20 -1.37 -11.03
CA ALA A 89 14.65 -1.13 -12.35
C ALA A 89 15.72 -0.51 -13.28
N ALA A 90 16.44 0.52 -12.83
CA ALA A 90 17.55 1.13 -13.56
C ALA A 90 18.66 0.12 -13.87
N ASP A 91 19.11 -0.66 -12.88
CA ASP A 91 20.15 -1.68 -13.06
C ASP A 91 19.75 -2.75 -14.10
N ILE A 92 18.46 -3.12 -14.16
CA ILE A 92 17.95 -4.06 -15.16
C ILE A 92 17.98 -3.43 -16.56
N VAL A 93 17.55 -2.17 -16.69
CA VAL A 93 17.57 -1.43 -17.96
C VAL A 93 19.00 -1.25 -18.45
N ASP A 94 19.93 -0.84 -17.58
CA ASP A 94 21.34 -0.63 -17.92
C ASP A 94 21.99 -1.93 -18.42
N LYS A 95 21.70 -3.07 -17.78
CA LYS A 95 22.16 -4.39 -18.26
C LYS A 95 21.59 -4.76 -19.62
N MET A 96 20.29 -4.54 -19.82
CA MET A 96 19.63 -4.78 -21.11
C MET A 96 20.24 -3.93 -22.23
N VAL A 97 20.65 -2.70 -21.95
CA VAL A 97 21.34 -1.82 -22.91
C VAL A 97 22.77 -2.29 -23.15
N ALA A 98 23.54 -2.54 -22.09
CA ALA A 98 24.97 -2.83 -22.18
C ALA A 98 25.28 -4.25 -22.70
N GLU A 99 24.52 -5.25 -22.26
CA GLU A 99 24.80 -6.67 -22.52
C GLU A 99 24.00 -7.23 -23.71
N GLU A 100 22.75 -6.78 -23.90
CA GLU A 100 21.88 -7.25 -25.00
C GLU A 100 21.85 -6.29 -26.21
N GLY A 101 22.48 -5.11 -26.11
CA GLY A 101 22.55 -4.12 -27.18
C GLY A 101 21.20 -3.44 -27.48
N ARG A 102 20.27 -3.41 -26.52
CA ARG A 102 18.97 -2.74 -26.68
C ARG A 102 19.12 -1.23 -26.62
N SER A 103 18.20 -0.50 -27.28
CA SER A 103 18.02 0.92 -27.00
C SER A 103 17.30 1.12 -25.66
N ASP A 104 17.50 2.27 -25.01
CA ASP A 104 16.85 2.61 -23.74
C ASP A 104 15.32 2.42 -23.80
N ARG A 105 14.66 2.97 -24.84
CA ARG A 105 13.20 2.79 -25.05
C ARG A 105 12.78 1.32 -25.17
N ASN A 106 13.58 0.50 -25.86
CA ASN A 106 13.30 -0.93 -25.98
C ASN A 106 13.49 -1.65 -24.64
N ALA A 107 14.53 -1.32 -23.89
CA ALA A 107 14.80 -1.88 -22.57
C ALA A 107 13.69 -1.52 -21.55
N GLN A 108 13.20 -0.28 -21.55
CA GLN A 108 12.05 0.13 -20.72
C GLN A 108 10.79 -0.65 -21.06
N SER A 109 10.50 -0.84 -22.35
CA SER A 109 9.38 -1.67 -22.78
C SER A 109 9.53 -3.13 -22.33
N ALA A 110 10.74 -3.68 -22.38
CA ALA A 110 11.03 -5.04 -21.94
C ALA A 110 10.89 -5.19 -20.42
N LEU A 111 11.38 -4.21 -19.65
CA LEU A 111 11.18 -4.14 -18.21
C LEU A 111 9.69 -4.17 -17.87
N ARG A 112 8.87 -3.34 -18.54
CA ARG A 112 7.41 -3.33 -18.37
C ARG A 112 6.82 -4.72 -18.60
N THR A 113 7.17 -5.38 -19.70
CA THR A 113 6.70 -6.75 -19.98
C THR A 113 7.08 -7.74 -18.86
N VAL A 114 8.32 -7.73 -18.38
CA VAL A 114 8.78 -8.61 -17.29
C VAL A 114 8.03 -8.33 -15.99
N THR A 115 7.83 -7.05 -15.63
CA THR A 115 7.07 -6.67 -14.43
C THR A 115 5.61 -7.13 -14.52
N PHE A 116 5.01 -7.07 -15.70
CA PHE A 116 3.64 -7.53 -15.91
C PHE A 116 3.53 -9.04 -15.83
N GLN A 117 4.53 -9.79 -16.33
CA GLN A 117 4.60 -11.24 -16.14
C GLN A 117 4.71 -11.60 -14.66
N LYS A 118 5.54 -10.88 -13.90
CA LYS A 118 5.66 -11.07 -12.45
C LYS A 118 4.36 -10.75 -11.71
N PHE A 119 3.71 -9.66 -12.08
CA PHE A 119 2.40 -9.29 -11.54
C PHE A 119 1.35 -10.35 -11.87
N LYS A 120 1.33 -10.89 -13.09
CA LYS A 120 0.33 -11.89 -13.55
C LYS A 120 0.50 -13.31 -13.01
N ASN A 121 1.65 -13.67 -12.43
CA ASN A 121 2.01 -15.07 -12.17
C ASN A 121 1.15 -15.82 -11.12
N SER A 122 0.03 -15.24 -10.67
CA SER A 122 -1.00 -15.88 -9.85
C SER A 122 -2.33 -15.95 -10.60
N ALA A 123 -2.56 -17.09 -11.28
CA ALA A 123 -3.84 -17.57 -11.83
C ALA A 123 -4.68 -16.60 -12.71
N THR A 124 -5.71 -17.14 -13.37
CA THR A 124 -6.61 -16.41 -14.29
C THR A 124 -7.97 -16.10 -13.68
N GLU A 125 -8.19 -16.43 -12.41
CA GLU A 125 -9.50 -16.29 -11.78
C GLU A 125 -9.77 -14.84 -11.35
N GLU A 126 -11.03 -14.43 -11.45
CA GLU A 126 -11.52 -13.09 -11.12
C GLU A 126 -11.16 -12.68 -9.67
N VAL A 127 -11.19 -13.64 -8.74
CA VAL A 127 -10.82 -13.44 -7.33
C VAL A 127 -9.38 -12.97 -7.17
N PHE A 128 -8.44 -13.52 -7.96
CA PHE A 128 -7.03 -13.12 -7.90
C PHE A 128 -6.83 -11.70 -8.46
N ILE A 129 -7.48 -11.37 -9.57
CA ILE A 129 -7.41 -10.01 -10.16
C ILE A 129 -7.97 -8.97 -9.20
N GLN A 130 -9.09 -9.28 -8.55
CA GLN A 130 -9.70 -8.41 -7.54
C GLN A 130 -8.75 -8.14 -6.37
N GLY A 131 -8.08 -9.18 -5.87
CA GLY A 131 -7.06 -9.04 -4.83
C GLY A 131 -5.89 -8.16 -5.28
N GLN A 132 -5.29 -8.47 -6.43
CA GLN A 132 -4.16 -7.71 -6.99
C GLN A 132 -4.48 -6.24 -7.24
N PHE A 133 -5.68 -5.97 -7.74
CA PHE A 133 -6.18 -4.60 -7.91
C PHE A 133 -6.21 -3.88 -6.56
N GLY A 134 -6.79 -4.49 -5.53
CA GLY A 134 -6.84 -3.93 -4.18
C GLY A 134 -5.45 -3.68 -3.58
N GLU A 135 -4.53 -4.64 -3.71
CA GLU A 135 -3.15 -4.52 -3.23
C GLU A 135 -2.40 -3.38 -3.93
N LEU A 136 -2.57 -3.22 -5.25
CA LEU A 136 -1.92 -2.17 -6.02
C LEU A 136 -2.49 -0.78 -5.68
N VAL A 137 -3.80 -0.66 -5.45
CA VAL A 137 -4.40 0.58 -4.94
C VAL A 137 -3.86 0.90 -3.55
N LEU A 138 -3.83 -0.07 -2.63
CA LEU A 138 -3.27 0.11 -1.28
C LEU A 138 -1.82 0.59 -1.31
N PHE A 139 -0.98 -0.03 -2.13
CA PHE A 139 0.42 0.32 -2.31
C PHE A 139 0.61 1.79 -2.69
N ASN A 140 -0.21 2.31 -3.61
CA ASN A 140 -0.12 3.69 -4.03
C ASN A 140 -0.65 4.66 -2.96
N LEU A 141 -1.80 4.35 -2.35
CA LEU A 141 -2.44 5.24 -1.37
C LEU A 141 -1.66 5.32 -0.05
N LEU A 142 -0.93 4.28 0.36
CA LEU A 142 -0.04 4.35 1.52
C LEU A 142 1.06 5.40 1.34
N GLN A 143 1.62 5.51 0.13
CA GLN A 143 2.68 6.47 -0.20
C GLN A 143 2.18 7.90 -0.20
N VAL A 144 0.90 8.11 -0.58
CA VAL A 144 0.29 9.44 -0.68
C VAL A 144 -0.29 9.90 0.66
N PHE A 145 -1.06 9.06 1.35
CA PHE A 145 -1.80 9.48 2.54
C PHE A 145 -1.01 9.37 3.85
N PHE A 146 0.10 8.64 3.84
CA PHE A 146 0.93 8.42 5.02
C PHE A 146 2.41 8.74 4.77
N ASP A 147 2.73 9.32 3.61
CA ASP A 147 4.08 9.72 3.24
C ASP A 147 5.10 8.56 3.32
N ALA A 148 4.60 7.32 3.25
CA ALA A 148 5.35 6.13 3.62
C ALA A 148 5.91 5.42 2.38
N VAL A 149 7.19 5.09 2.36
CA VAL A 149 7.84 4.36 1.27
C VAL A 149 7.60 2.85 1.39
N PRO A 150 7.57 2.09 0.29
CA PRO A 150 7.44 0.64 0.36
C PRO A 150 8.67 0.04 1.04
N LEU A 151 8.50 -0.43 2.28
CA LEU A 151 9.53 -1.17 2.99
C LEU A 151 9.68 -2.54 2.35
N LEU A 152 8.56 -3.21 2.11
CA LEU A 152 8.48 -4.53 1.51
C LEU A 152 7.68 -4.49 0.21
N ARG A 153 8.29 -4.92 -0.90
CA ARG A 153 7.57 -5.17 -2.16
C ARG A 153 7.16 -6.65 -2.21
N LYS A 154 5.85 -6.92 -2.26
CA LYS A 154 5.30 -8.29 -2.32
C LYS A 154 5.51 -8.81 -3.74
N MET A 155 6.56 -9.60 -4.01
CA MET A 155 6.64 -10.38 -5.26
C MET A 155 6.20 -11.83 -4.99
N PRO A 156 5.60 -12.52 -5.98
CA PRO A 156 5.51 -13.97 -5.94
C PRO A 156 6.92 -14.58 -6.08
N ILE A 157 7.42 -15.20 -5.02
CA ILE A 157 8.60 -16.08 -5.13
C ILE A 157 8.14 -17.35 -5.82
N THR A 158 8.57 -17.53 -7.06
CA THR A 158 8.40 -18.79 -7.78
C THR A 158 9.30 -19.87 -7.19
N SER A 159 8.84 -20.50 -6.11
CA SER A 159 9.27 -21.83 -5.72
C SER A 159 8.11 -22.53 -5.00
N SER A 160 7.34 -23.29 -5.78
CA SER A 160 6.11 -24.03 -5.45
C SER A 160 4.83 -23.20 -5.28
N ALA A 161 3.83 -23.52 -6.09
CA ALA A 161 2.48 -22.96 -6.12
C ALA A 161 1.63 -23.23 -4.85
N LYS A 162 2.27 -23.47 -3.70
CA LYS A 162 1.62 -23.83 -2.42
C LYS A 162 1.95 -22.89 -1.25
N MET A 163 2.79 -21.88 -1.45
CA MET A 163 2.98 -20.79 -0.49
C MET A 163 2.45 -19.50 -1.08
N GLU A 164 1.13 -19.43 -1.22
CA GLU A 164 0.46 -18.14 -1.14
C GLU A 164 0.93 -17.50 0.18
N ARG A 165 1.67 -16.40 0.11
CA ARG A 165 2.27 -15.82 1.31
C ARG A 165 1.15 -15.25 2.17
N PHE A 166 0.83 -15.96 3.24
CA PHE A 166 0.10 -15.43 4.38
C PHE A 166 0.93 -14.29 4.99
N GLY A 167 0.43 -13.06 4.95
CA GLY A 167 1.15 -11.87 5.38
C GLY A 167 0.42 -10.58 4.99
N ALA A 168 0.95 -9.44 5.41
CA ALA A 168 0.36 -8.15 5.09
C ALA A 168 0.42 -7.88 3.58
N ASP A 169 -0.63 -7.28 3.04
CA ASP A 169 -0.66 -6.89 1.63
C ASP A 169 0.40 -5.82 1.31
N ALA A 170 0.68 -4.98 2.30
CA ALA A 170 1.71 -3.96 2.20
C ALA A 170 2.40 -3.70 3.53
N ILE A 171 3.73 -3.51 3.51
CA ILE A 171 4.47 -2.95 4.65
C ILE A 171 5.22 -1.72 4.15
N HIS A 172 4.86 -0.55 4.69
CA HIS A 172 5.45 0.74 4.34
C HIS A 172 6.12 1.38 5.56
N TYR A 173 7.07 2.27 5.29
CA TYR A 173 7.89 2.92 6.31
C TYR A 173 7.90 4.44 6.11
N ASN A 174 7.82 5.19 7.19
CA ASN A 174 8.09 6.62 7.22
C ASN A 174 8.94 6.98 8.47
N PHE A 175 9.58 8.14 8.44
CA PHE A 175 10.22 8.74 9.61
C PHE A 175 9.68 10.15 9.80
N GLU A 176 8.99 10.38 10.91
CA GLU A 176 8.35 11.64 11.18
C GLU A 176 8.52 12.00 12.66
N ASN A 177 8.87 13.26 12.94
CA ASN A 177 8.99 13.80 14.30
C ASN A 177 9.86 12.95 15.24
N GLY A 178 10.95 12.38 14.72
CA GLY A 178 11.87 11.52 15.50
C GLY A 178 11.38 10.09 15.73
N THR A 179 10.29 9.68 15.09
CA THR A 179 9.67 8.35 15.27
C THR A 179 9.66 7.57 13.96
N HIS A 180 10.05 6.30 14.02
CA HIS A 180 9.91 5.36 12.92
C HIS A 180 8.47 4.85 12.84
N LEU A 181 7.79 5.13 11.74
CA LEU A 181 6.41 4.70 11.51
C LEU A 181 6.40 3.50 10.57
N ILE A 182 5.80 2.40 11.01
CA ILE A 182 5.58 1.20 10.19
C ILE A 182 4.10 1.05 9.92
N TYR A 183 3.73 1.07 8.64
CA TYR A 183 2.34 0.89 8.21
C TYR A 183 2.15 -0.54 7.72
N ILE A 184 1.25 -1.27 8.39
CA ILE A 184 0.80 -2.60 7.99
C ILE A 184 -0.53 -2.40 7.25
N GLY A 185 -0.49 -2.62 5.94
CA GLY A 185 -1.62 -2.44 5.06
C GLY A 185 -2.33 -3.76 4.76
N GLU A 186 -3.66 -3.71 4.74
CA GLU A 186 -4.55 -4.79 4.31
C GLU A 186 -5.55 -4.25 3.29
N ALA A 187 -5.70 -4.96 2.17
CA ALA A 187 -6.66 -4.64 1.12
C ALA A 187 -7.77 -5.67 1.04
N LYS A 188 -9.01 -5.19 1.18
CA LYS A 188 -10.20 -6.01 1.01
C LYS A 188 -11.05 -5.42 -0.11
N ALA A 189 -11.03 -6.11 -1.24
CA ALA A 189 -11.82 -5.80 -2.42
C ALA A 189 -13.00 -6.78 -2.52
N TYR A 190 -14.23 -6.29 -2.71
CA TYR A 190 -15.43 -7.12 -2.98
C TYR A 190 -16.23 -6.57 -4.15
N SER A 191 -16.22 -7.31 -5.26
CA SER A 191 -17.01 -6.99 -6.45
C SER A 191 -18.50 -7.33 -6.30
N SER A 192 -18.86 -8.21 -5.36
CA SER A 192 -20.25 -8.55 -5.09
C SER A 192 -20.97 -7.46 -4.29
N SER A 193 -22.22 -7.20 -4.66
CA SER A 193 -23.07 -6.20 -4.01
C SER A 193 -23.33 -6.52 -2.53
N TYR A 194 -23.54 -5.48 -1.73
CA TYR A 194 -23.91 -5.55 -0.31
C TYR A 194 -22.87 -6.20 0.62
N GLN A 195 -21.59 -6.22 0.25
CA GLN A 195 -20.53 -6.83 1.06
C GLN A 195 -19.72 -5.85 1.92
N PHE A 196 -20.09 -4.56 2.02
CA PHE A 196 -19.29 -3.57 2.76
C PHE A 196 -18.98 -3.99 4.21
N ASN A 197 -19.99 -4.36 5.01
CA ASN A 197 -19.76 -4.73 6.42
C ASN A 197 -18.87 -5.97 6.55
N LYS A 198 -19.08 -6.97 5.69
CA LYS A 198 -18.25 -8.18 5.65
C LYS A 198 -16.81 -7.84 5.27
N ALA A 199 -16.64 -6.99 4.25
CA ALA A 199 -15.34 -6.53 3.79
C ALA A 199 -14.57 -5.80 4.89
N PHE A 200 -15.28 -4.94 5.63
CA PHE A 200 -14.71 -4.23 6.76
C PHE A 200 -14.30 -5.18 7.90
N GLU A 201 -15.18 -6.10 8.29
CA GLU A 201 -14.90 -7.09 9.34
C GLU A 201 -13.70 -7.98 8.98
N GLU A 202 -13.64 -8.48 7.74
CA GLU A 202 -12.53 -9.30 7.27
C GLU A 202 -11.23 -8.48 7.18
N ALA A 203 -11.29 -7.21 6.78
CA ALA A 203 -10.12 -6.33 6.78
C ALA A 203 -9.59 -6.07 8.19
N LEU A 204 -10.50 -5.81 9.14
CA LEU A 204 -10.18 -5.54 10.54
C LEU A 204 -9.55 -6.75 11.22
N LYS A 205 -10.08 -7.96 10.97
CA LYS A 205 -9.48 -9.20 11.49
C LYS A 205 -8.12 -9.48 10.86
N SER A 206 -8.02 -9.38 9.54
CA SER A 206 -6.78 -9.67 8.81
C SER A 206 -5.64 -8.73 9.21
N VAL A 207 -5.90 -7.42 9.31
CA VAL A 207 -4.85 -6.46 9.72
C VAL A 207 -4.38 -6.68 11.16
N GLN A 208 -5.27 -7.12 12.06
CA GLN A 208 -4.90 -7.49 13.43
C GLN A 208 -4.01 -8.73 13.48
N ASP A 209 -4.32 -9.73 12.67
CA ASP A 209 -3.50 -10.94 12.58
C ASP A 209 -2.16 -10.63 11.92
N ASN A 210 -2.12 -9.74 10.94
CA ASN A 210 -0.88 -9.23 10.37
C ASN A 210 -0.06 -8.45 11.39
N TYR A 211 -0.67 -7.61 12.23
CA TYR A 211 0.03 -6.94 13.34
C TYR A 211 0.68 -7.90 14.35
N LYS A 212 0.12 -9.10 14.55
CA LYS A 212 0.73 -10.12 15.42
C LYS A 212 1.88 -10.84 14.73
N ASN A 213 1.84 -10.99 13.40
CA ASN A 213 2.68 -11.93 12.66
C ASN A 213 3.70 -11.29 11.68
N HIS A 214 3.58 -10.01 11.34
CA HIS A 214 4.38 -9.30 10.32
C HIS A 214 5.89 -9.36 10.56
N ARG A 215 6.34 -9.43 11.82
CA ARG A 215 7.78 -9.57 12.11
C ARG A 215 8.33 -10.90 11.66
N THR A 216 7.53 -11.97 11.63
CA THR A 216 7.92 -13.28 11.08
C THR A 216 8.05 -13.17 9.57
N GLU A 217 7.08 -12.51 8.93
CA GLU A 217 7.09 -12.23 7.49
C GLU A 217 8.38 -11.52 7.07
N LEU A 218 8.77 -10.43 7.73
CA LEU A 218 9.99 -9.66 7.42
C LEU A 218 11.29 -10.50 7.37
N LYS A 219 11.36 -11.62 8.11
CA LYS A 219 12.53 -12.52 8.07
C LYS A 219 12.77 -13.07 6.66
N LEU A 220 11.69 -13.34 5.93
CA LEU A 220 11.72 -13.95 4.60
C LEU A 220 12.21 -13.00 3.51
N TYR A 221 12.42 -11.72 3.79
CA TYR A 221 12.71 -10.72 2.75
C TYR A 221 13.99 -9.91 2.99
N ILE A 222 14.52 -9.88 4.22
CA ILE A 222 15.73 -9.11 4.56
C ILE A 222 16.96 -9.53 3.73
N TYR A 223 16.95 -10.75 3.19
CA TYR A 223 18.06 -11.33 2.43
C TYR A 223 17.74 -11.48 0.94
N ASP A 224 16.58 -11.02 0.49
CA ASP A 224 16.14 -11.09 -0.91
C ASP A 224 16.13 -9.70 -1.55
N ASP A 225 16.07 -9.66 -2.88
CA ASP A 225 16.03 -8.45 -3.74
C ASP A 225 14.72 -7.63 -3.63
N PHE A 226 13.90 -7.85 -2.59
CA PHE A 226 12.59 -7.18 -2.41
C PHE A 226 12.67 -5.85 -1.66
N LEU A 227 13.78 -5.60 -0.97
CA LEU A 227 14.03 -4.36 -0.25
C LEU A 227 14.82 -3.39 -1.13
N ASN A 228 14.50 -2.10 -1.02
CA ASN A 228 15.45 -1.08 -1.47
C ASN A 228 16.70 -1.12 -0.55
N GLU A 229 17.90 -1.03 -1.13
CA GLU A 229 19.17 -1.07 -0.40
C GLU A 229 19.24 -0.05 0.75
N ASP A 230 18.67 1.14 0.55
CA ASP A 230 18.62 2.21 1.56
C ASP A 230 17.73 1.84 2.75
N LEU A 231 16.76 0.94 2.55
CA LEU A 231 15.82 0.49 3.58
C LEU A 231 16.24 -0.83 4.25
N VAL A 232 17.27 -1.52 3.73
CA VAL A 232 17.79 -2.76 4.34
C VAL A 232 18.25 -2.53 5.79
N PRO A 233 19.00 -1.46 6.14
CA PRO A 233 19.35 -1.17 7.52
C PRO A 233 18.13 -0.99 8.43
N ILE A 234 17.09 -0.30 7.95
CA ILE A 234 15.83 -0.08 8.67
C ILE A 234 15.12 -1.41 8.93
N ALA A 235 14.94 -2.24 7.90
CA ALA A 235 14.30 -3.55 8.02
C ALA A 235 15.06 -4.46 9.00
N LYS A 236 16.39 -4.47 8.94
CA LYS A 236 17.26 -5.22 9.88
C LYS A 236 17.12 -4.71 11.31
N ALA A 237 17.15 -3.39 11.51
CA ALA A 237 16.98 -2.79 12.83
C ALA A 237 15.60 -3.10 13.42
N TYR A 238 14.55 -2.99 12.60
CA TYR A 238 13.18 -3.31 13.03
C TYR A 238 13.04 -4.78 13.43
N LYS A 239 13.58 -5.68 12.61
CA LYS A 239 13.56 -7.12 12.90
C LYS A 239 14.29 -7.45 14.20
N THR A 240 15.46 -6.84 14.41
CA THR A 240 16.33 -7.09 15.57
C THR A 240 15.94 -6.30 16.82
N GLY A 241 14.86 -5.49 16.78
CA GLY A 241 14.42 -4.70 17.92
C GLY A 241 15.32 -3.50 18.24
N ARG A 242 16.13 -3.06 17.27
CA ARG A 242 17.03 -1.90 17.39
C ARG A 242 16.47 -0.62 16.77
N LEU A 243 15.35 -0.70 16.04
CA LEU A 243 14.65 0.46 15.51
C LEU A 243 13.83 1.10 16.64
N ASN A 244 14.20 2.32 17.07
CA ASN A 244 13.62 2.97 18.24
C ASN A 244 13.74 4.50 18.13
N PRO A 245 12.68 5.27 18.47
CA PRO A 245 11.33 4.81 18.78
C PRO A 245 10.59 4.33 17.52
N VAL A 246 9.75 3.31 17.67
CA VAL A 246 8.97 2.73 16.57
C VAL A 246 7.49 2.65 16.94
N GLU A 247 6.64 3.06 16.01
CA GLU A 247 5.19 2.98 16.11
C GLU A 247 4.62 2.21 14.92
N ILE A 248 3.66 1.32 15.19
CA ILE A 248 3.01 0.52 14.15
C ILE A 248 1.60 1.04 13.95
N HIS A 249 1.28 1.36 12.70
CA HIS A 249 -0.03 1.82 12.25
C HIS A 249 -0.66 0.75 11.37
N LEU A 250 -1.94 0.47 11.61
CA LEU A 250 -2.71 -0.50 10.86
C LEU A 250 -3.55 0.26 9.85
N VAL A 251 -3.50 -0.13 8.58
CA VAL A 251 -4.25 0.53 7.51
C VAL A 251 -5.08 -0.53 6.79
N SER A 252 -6.39 -0.34 6.75
CA SER A 252 -7.29 -1.18 5.96
C SER A 252 -7.90 -0.34 4.85
N ILE A 253 -7.74 -0.79 3.60
CA ILE A 253 -8.50 -0.26 2.47
C ILE A 253 -9.69 -1.19 2.19
N ILE A 254 -10.87 -0.58 2.10
CA ILE A 254 -12.12 -1.28 1.83
C ILE A 254 -12.58 -0.82 0.46
N LEU A 255 -12.33 -1.65 -0.55
CA LEU A 255 -12.84 -1.46 -1.91
C LEU A 255 -14.10 -2.31 -2.08
N TYR A 256 -15.20 -1.69 -2.47
CA TYR A 256 -16.47 -2.41 -2.52
C TYR A 256 -17.36 -1.89 -3.64
N ASN A 257 -18.11 -2.82 -4.25
CA ASN A 257 -19.12 -2.47 -5.23
C ASN A 257 -20.32 -1.78 -4.55
N GLU A 258 -20.40 -0.47 -4.71
CA GLU A 258 -21.48 0.37 -4.20
C GLU A 258 -22.70 0.28 -5.12
N THR A 259 -23.88 0.21 -4.50
CA THR A 259 -25.17 0.02 -5.15
C THR A 259 -26.05 1.26 -5.10
N ASP A 260 -25.80 2.16 -4.14
CA ASP A 260 -26.51 3.42 -4.03
C ASP A 260 -26.14 4.30 -5.24
N LYS A 261 -27.15 4.88 -5.89
CA LYS A 261 -26.92 5.68 -7.09
C LYS A 261 -26.23 6.99 -6.74
N ILE A 262 -25.25 7.38 -7.55
CA ILE A 262 -24.66 8.71 -7.48
C ILE A 262 -25.64 9.72 -8.07
N ILE A 263 -26.19 10.57 -7.21
CA ILE A 263 -27.04 11.71 -7.60
C ILE A 263 -26.19 12.97 -7.74
N GLY A 264 -26.58 13.87 -8.65
CA GLY A 264 -25.87 15.15 -8.86
C GLY A 264 -25.81 15.54 -10.33
N SER A 265 -25.92 16.85 -10.56
CA SER A 265 -25.95 17.49 -11.89
C SER A 265 -24.61 18.11 -12.30
N ASN A 266 -23.61 18.03 -11.43
CA ASN A 266 -22.24 18.49 -11.67
C ASN A 266 -21.26 17.69 -10.80
N GLU A 267 -19.97 17.87 -11.05
CA GLU A 267 -18.87 17.19 -10.36
C GLU A 267 -18.93 17.33 -8.83
N ARG A 268 -19.19 18.55 -8.33
CA ARG A 268 -19.25 18.81 -6.89
C ARG A 268 -20.40 18.06 -6.24
N GLU A 269 -21.59 18.12 -6.82
CA GLU A 269 -22.76 17.42 -6.29
C GLU A 269 -22.56 15.90 -6.28
N LYS A 270 -21.91 15.34 -7.31
CA LYS A 270 -21.55 13.92 -7.34
C LYS A 270 -20.58 13.55 -6.24
N LYS A 271 -19.50 14.34 -6.04
CA LYS A 271 -18.52 14.13 -4.95
C LYS A 271 -19.18 14.21 -3.57
N ASP A 272 -20.05 15.19 -3.36
CA ASP A 272 -20.82 15.34 -2.12
C ASP A 272 -21.78 14.15 -1.90
N ALA A 273 -22.38 13.61 -2.96
CA ALA A 273 -23.23 12.43 -2.88
C ALA A 273 -22.44 11.16 -2.51
N ILE A 274 -21.27 10.95 -3.13
CA ILE A 274 -20.36 9.85 -2.81
C ILE A 274 -19.94 9.91 -1.34
N LEU A 275 -19.56 11.10 -0.85
CA LEU A 275 -19.15 11.28 0.54
C LEU A 275 -20.27 10.89 1.51
N LYS A 276 -21.51 11.33 1.26
CA LYS A 276 -22.68 10.97 2.08
C LYS A 276 -22.96 9.46 2.08
N ILE A 277 -22.78 8.80 0.93
CA ILE A 277 -22.92 7.35 0.84
C ILE A 277 -21.89 6.68 1.76
N VAL A 278 -20.62 7.08 1.68
CA VAL A 278 -19.56 6.51 2.53
C VAL A 278 -19.80 6.79 4.01
N GLU A 279 -20.18 8.00 4.39
CA GLU A 279 -20.54 8.35 5.78
C GLU A 279 -21.66 7.45 6.31
N ASN A 280 -22.71 7.21 5.51
CA ASN A 280 -23.82 6.34 5.87
C ASN A 280 -23.37 4.87 5.99
N ARG A 281 -22.47 4.39 5.13
CA ARG A 281 -21.91 3.03 5.20
C ARG A 281 -21.04 2.87 6.45
N ALA A 282 -20.08 3.76 6.65
CA ALA A 282 -19.15 3.72 7.77
C ALA A 282 -19.86 3.88 9.13
N GLY A 283 -20.84 4.78 9.22
CA GLY A 283 -21.62 5.00 10.44
C GLY A 283 -22.51 3.82 10.85
N LYS A 284 -22.67 2.80 9.98
CA LYS A 284 -23.39 1.55 10.26
C LYS A 284 -22.48 0.39 10.64
N ILE A 285 -21.16 0.61 10.72
CA ILE A 285 -20.23 -0.41 11.19
C ILE A 285 -20.54 -0.73 12.64
N ASP A 286 -20.67 -2.02 12.93
CA ASP A 286 -20.93 -2.47 14.30
C ASP A 286 -19.72 -2.18 15.19
N LYS A 287 -19.94 -1.38 16.25
CA LYS A 287 -18.89 -1.00 17.20
C LYS A 287 -18.40 -2.19 18.04
N SER A 288 -19.17 -3.28 18.13
CA SER A 288 -18.72 -4.52 18.79
C SER A 288 -17.55 -5.21 18.07
N LEU A 289 -17.32 -4.91 16.78
CA LEU A 289 -16.18 -5.44 16.02
C LEU A 289 -14.82 -5.05 16.61
N PHE A 290 -14.78 -4.01 17.44
CA PHE A 290 -13.58 -3.51 18.09
C PHE A 290 -13.41 -4.03 19.51
N ASP A 291 -14.37 -4.82 20.00
CA ASP A 291 -14.29 -5.41 21.34
C ASP A 291 -13.06 -6.31 21.43
N GLY A 292 -12.27 -6.10 22.49
CA GLY A 292 -11.01 -6.81 22.72
C GLY A 292 -9.77 -6.17 22.08
N ILE A 293 -9.92 -5.10 21.31
CA ILE A 293 -8.77 -4.28 20.86
C ILE A 293 -8.35 -3.36 22.00
N GLY A 294 -7.10 -3.46 22.44
CA GLY A 294 -6.56 -2.65 23.53
C GLY A 294 -6.57 -1.14 23.23
N PRO A 295 -6.81 -0.28 24.23
CA PRO A 295 -6.94 1.16 24.05
C PRO A 295 -5.68 1.85 23.51
N GLU A 296 -4.50 1.23 23.62
CA GLU A 296 -3.23 1.72 23.09
C GLU A 296 -3.07 1.42 21.59
N LEU A 297 -3.64 0.30 21.12
CA LEU A 297 -3.58 -0.12 19.72
C LEU A 297 -4.72 0.51 18.90
N LEU A 298 -5.89 0.67 19.51
CA LEU A 298 -7.08 1.17 18.82
C LEU A 298 -6.86 2.48 18.05
N PRO A 299 -6.16 3.51 18.58
CA PRO A 299 -5.88 4.75 17.85
C PRO A 299 -4.97 4.56 16.62
N ARG A 300 -4.27 3.43 16.51
CA ARG A 300 -3.35 3.12 15.41
C ARG A 300 -4.04 2.61 14.15
N PHE A 301 -5.32 2.26 14.21
CA PHE A 301 -6.09 1.85 13.03
C PHE A 301 -6.43 3.04 12.14
N ASN A 302 -6.38 2.84 10.83
CA ASN A 302 -6.73 3.83 9.82
C ASN A 302 -7.52 3.13 8.71
N TYR A 303 -8.62 3.73 8.28
CA TYR A 303 -9.44 3.20 7.19
C TYR A 303 -9.31 4.09 5.95
N ILE A 304 -9.30 3.44 4.80
CA ILE A 304 -9.48 4.05 3.49
C ILE A 304 -10.73 3.43 2.88
N PHE A 305 -11.84 4.18 2.86
CA PHE A 305 -13.08 3.72 2.23
C PHE A 305 -13.06 4.11 0.76
N PHE A 306 -13.14 3.11 -0.12
CA PHE A 306 -13.07 3.29 -1.57
C PHE A 306 -14.30 2.67 -2.27
N PRO A 307 -15.43 3.39 -2.32
CA PRO A 307 -16.59 2.93 -3.09
C PRO A 307 -16.26 2.90 -4.59
N LEU A 308 -16.69 1.83 -5.26
CA LEU A 308 -16.58 1.66 -6.71
C LEU A 308 -17.95 1.28 -7.27
N TRP A 309 -18.30 1.79 -8.43
CA TRP A 309 -19.50 1.39 -9.15
C TRP A 309 -19.12 0.49 -10.31
N GLU A 310 -19.93 -0.55 -10.55
CA GLU A 310 -19.68 -1.53 -11.60
C GLU A 310 -18.27 -2.15 -11.51
N MET A 311 -17.87 -2.51 -10.28
CA MET A 311 -16.50 -2.95 -10.00
C MET A 311 -16.05 -4.11 -10.88
N ALA A 312 -16.96 -5.02 -11.27
CA ALA A 312 -16.65 -6.11 -12.18
C ALA A 312 -16.17 -5.61 -13.56
N GLU A 313 -16.78 -4.55 -14.11
CA GLU A 313 -16.36 -3.96 -15.39
C GLU A 313 -15.05 -3.18 -15.26
N LEU A 314 -14.84 -2.50 -14.14
CA LEU A 314 -13.56 -1.87 -13.81
C LEU A 314 -12.43 -2.91 -13.76
N LEU A 315 -12.66 -4.04 -13.07
CA LEU A 315 -11.68 -5.13 -12.96
C LEU A 315 -11.38 -5.78 -14.32
N LYS A 316 -12.38 -5.93 -15.20
CA LYS A 316 -12.16 -6.37 -16.60
C LYS A 316 -11.27 -5.38 -17.36
N THR A 317 -11.51 -4.08 -17.19
CA THR A 317 -10.70 -3.02 -17.83
C THR A 317 -9.25 -3.07 -17.35
N PHE A 318 -9.06 -3.15 -16.03
CA PHE A 318 -7.74 -3.36 -15.42
C PHE A 318 -7.06 -4.63 -15.95
N GLN A 319 -7.78 -5.76 -16.01
CA GLN A 319 -7.27 -7.03 -16.53
C GLN A 319 -6.85 -6.96 -18.00
N ARG A 320 -7.61 -6.23 -18.82
CA ARG A 320 -7.28 -6.01 -20.24
C ARG A 320 -6.01 -5.20 -20.39
N LEU A 321 -5.84 -4.13 -19.61
CA LEU A 321 -4.66 -3.23 -19.68
C LEU A 321 -3.36 -3.90 -19.25
N ILE A 322 -3.42 -4.85 -18.30
CA ILE A 322 -2.26 -5.68 -17.99
C ILE A 322 -1.93 -6.67 -19.12
N GLY A 323 -2.82 -6.86 -20.12
CA GLY A 323 -2.59 -7.65 -21.33
C GLY A 323 -3.12 -9.08 -21.23
N LYS A 324 -4.42 -9.24 -21.00
CA LYS A 324 -5.17 -10.49 -21.19
C LYS A 324 -6.37 -10.22 -22.11
#